data_AF-A0A6I2T0F6-F1
#
_entry.id   AF-A0A6I2T0F6-F1
#
_cell.length_a   1.000
_cell.length_b   1.000
_cell.length_c   1.000
_cell.angle_alpha   90.00
_cell.angle_beta   90.00
_cell.angle_gamma   90.00
#
_symmetry.space_group_name_H-M   'P 1'
#
loop_
_entity.id
_entity.type
_entity.pdbx_description
1 polymer ?
#
loop_
_entity_poly.entity_id
_entity_poly.type
_entity_poly.pdbx_seq_one_letter_code
_entity_poly.pdbx_strand_id
1 'polypeptide(L)'
;MSLHSDLNQSAQQTGRYQKQLESTITFNVKMLLTAYGYSQSSLAEAMGIGRSAMSLKMSGKTGWSVYDLVNASRFLKVSTEQLLDDSLMRRMGVSDDAEADMEKSAVSGGLSDDVTPRRSAPPRRHSKTSTRSPTTTGVPDARSST
;
A
#
# COMPACT_ATOMS: atom_id res chain seq x y z
N MET A 1 38.78 23.41 24.63
CA MET A 1 37.72 22.95 23.69
C MET A 1 37.02 21.79 24.38
N SER A 2 35.71 21.90 24.54
CA SER A 2 34.94 21.29 25.64
C SER A 2 34.30 19.97 25.22
N LEU A 3 34.57 18.88 25.96
CA LEU A 3 34.07 17.51 25.69
C LEU A 3 32.54 17.42 25.51
N HIS A 4 31.78 18.33 26.12
CA HIS A 4 30.32 18.41 25.97
C HIS A 4 29.87 18.80 24.54
N SER A 5 30.67 19.59 23.83
CA SER A 5 30.38 20.02 22.47
C SER A 5 30.53 18.87 21.47
N ASP A 6 31.50 17.98 21.69
CA ASP A 6 31.81 16.87 20.80
C ASP A 6 30.79 15.72 20.94
N LEU A 7 30.30 15.46 22.16
CA LEU A 7 29.29 14.43 22.41
C LEU A 7 27.93 14.77 21.79
N ASN A 8 27.55 16.05 21.80
CA ASN A 8 26.31 16.49 21.14
C ASN A 8 26.45 16.40 19.61
N GLN A 9 27.61 16.75 19.05
CA GLN A 9 27.86 16.63 17.61
C GLN A 9 27.80 15.18 17.12
N SER A 10 28.40 14.23 17.85
CA SER A 10 28.39 12.81 17.45
C SER A 10 26.99 12.20 17.48
N ALA A 11 26.17 12.56 18.47
CA ALA A 11 24.77 12.13 18.55
C ALA A 11 23.94 12.67 17.37
N GLN A 12 24.11 13.97 17.03
CA GLN A 12 23.42 14.58 15.89
C GLN A 12 23.85 13.97 14.55
N GLN A 13 25.14 13.66 14.40
CA GLN A 13 25.65 13.01 13.19
C GLN A 13 25.10 11.59 13.03
N THR A 14 25.00 10.82 14.12
CA THR A 14 24.41 9.48 14.12
C THR A 14 22.94 9.52 13.69
N GLY A 15 22.16 10.46 14.24
CA GLY A 15 20.75 10.63 13.88
C GLY A 15 20.54 11.03 12.42
N ARG A 16 21.42 11.88 11.85
CA ARG A 16 21.38 12.24 10.43
C ARG A 16 21.71 11.05 9.53
N TYR A 17 22.76 10.30 9.87
CA TYR A 17 23.15 9.12 9.11
C TYR A 17 22.05 8.05 9.11
N GLN A 18 21.40 7.82 10.25
CA GLN A 18 20.27 6.90 10.33
C GLN A 18 19.11 7.34 9.41
N LYS A 19 18.73 8.63 9.45
CA LYS A 19 17.67 9.16 8.57
C LYS A 19 18.02 9.03 7.09
N GLN A 20 19.28 9.27 6.73
CA GLN A 20 19.76 9.11 5.37
C GLN A 20 19.64 7.65 4.92
N LEU A 21 20.07 6.68 5.75
CA LEU A 21 19.89 5.26 5.44
C LEU A 21 18.42 4.87 5.26
N GLU A 22 17.53 5.35 6.13
CA GLU A 22 16.10 5.06 6.05
C GLU A 22 15.45 5.66 4.80
N SER A 23 15.86 6.86 4.39
CA SER A 23 15.46 7.49 3.12
C SER A 23 15.98 6.69 1.92
N THR A 24 17.25 6.28 1.93
CA THR A 24 17.84 5.43 0.90
C THR A 24 17.10 4.13 0.69
N ILE A 25 16.79 3.41 1.79
CA ILE A 25 16.00 2.18 1.71
C ILE A 25 14.63 2.47 1.10
N THR A 26 13.95 3.50 1.58
CA THR A 26 12.61 3.86 1.12
C THR A 26 12.59 4.21 -0.37
N PHE A 27 13.51 5.06 -0.81
CA PHE A 27 13.66 5.45 -2.21
C PHE A 27 13.96 4.24 -3.09
N ASN A 28 14.94 3.42 -2.72
CA ASN A 28 15.33 2.25 -3.51
C ASN A 28 14.18 1.24 -3.62
N VAL A 29 13.44 1.00 -2.54
CA VAL A 29 12.26 0.14 -2.56
C VAL A 29 11.19 0.71 -3.50
N LYS A 30 10.88 2.00 -3.44
CA LYS A 30 9.91 2.65 -4.36
C LYS A 30 10.34 2.47 -5.82
N MET A 31 11.61 2.69 -6.13
CA MET A 31 12.15 2.56 -7.48
C MET A 31 12.09 1.12 -8.00
N LEU A 32 12.47 0.14 -7.17
CA LEU A 32 12.45 -1.27 -7.54
C LEU A 32 11.03 -1.81 -7.70
N LEU A 33 10.09 -1.40 -6.84
CA LEU A 33 8.67 -1.73 -6.99
C LEU A 33 8.14 -1.22 -8.34
N THR A 34 8.46 0.04 -8.67
CA THR A 34 8.07 0.65 -9.94
C THR A 34 8.69 -0.09 -11.14
N ALA A 35 9.98 -0.40 -11.07
CA ALA A 35 10.69 -1.10 -12.14
C ALA A 35 10.16 -2.52 -12.40
N TYR A 36 9.68 -3.21 -11.36
CA TYR A 36 9.10 -4.55 -11.46
C TYR A 36 7.57 -4.58 -11.61
N GLY A 37 6.91 -3.43 -11.59
CA GLY A 37 5.45 -3.35 -11.65
C GLY A 37 4.75 -3.93 -10.42
N TYR A 38 5.41 -3.92 -9.26
CA TYR A 38 4.83 -4.36 -8.00
C TYR A 38 4.19 -3.20 -7.25
N SER A 39 3.12 -3.51 -6.50
CA SER A 39 2.47 -2.55 -5.62
C SER A 39 3.06 -2.55 -4.21
N GLN A 40 2.86 -1.46 -3.47
CA GLN A 40 3.17 -1.40 -2.05
C GLN A 40 2.38 -2.45 -1.23
N SER A 41 1.14 -2.76 -1.65
CA SER A 41 0.33 -3.80 -1.00
C SER A 41 0.96 -5.19 -1.16
N SER A 42 1.52 -5.48 -2.34
CA SER A 42 2.20 -6.76 -2.60
C SER A 42 3.45 -6.92 -1.72
N LEU A 43 4.21 -5.85 -1.52
CA LEU A 43 5.33 -5.87 -0.57
C LEU A 43 4.84 -6.05 0.88
N ALA A 44 3.73 -5.40 1.26
CA ALA A 44 3.16 -5.52 2.60
C ALA A 44 2.72 -6.96 2.90
N GLU A 45 2.05 -7.60 1.94
CA GLU A 45 1.67 -9.01 2.00
C GLU A 45 2.90 -9.91 2.12
N ALA A 46 3.94 -9.69 1.31
CA ALA A 46 5.17 -10.46 1.36
C ALA A 46 5.92 -10.32 2.69
N MET A 47 5.83 -9.15 3.33
CA MET A 47 6.42 -8.89 4.64
C MET A 47 5.53 -9.31 5.81
N GLY A 48 4.29 -9.76 5.55
CA GLY A 48 3.33 -10.12 6.58
C GLY A 48 2.87 -8.94 7.45
N ILE A 49 2.94 -7.71 6.92
CA ILE A 49 2.51 -6.50 7.64
C ILE A 49 1.29 -5.86 6.98
N GLY A 50 0.53 -5.09 7.76
CA GLY A 50 -0.63 -4.36 7.23
C GLY A 50 -0.24 -3.23 6.27
N ARG A 51 -1.11 -2.93 5.30
CA ARG A 51 -0.92 -1.82 4.33
C ARG A 51 -0.65 -0.48 5.00
N SER A 52 -1.30 -0.18 6.13
CA SER A 52 -1.08 1.05 6.90
C SER A 52 0.35 1.11 7.48
N ALA A 53 0.85 0.00 8.02
CA ALA A 53 2.23 -0.06 8.52
C ALA A 53 3.25 0.11 7.38
N MET A 54 2.97 -0.48 6.22
CA MET A 54 3.78 -0.29 5.02
C MET A 54 3.77 1.17 4.54
N SER A 55 2.62 1.87 4.63
CA SER A 55 2.51 3.30 4.31
C SER A 55 3.35 4.18 5.23
N LEU A 56 3.35 3.88 6.53
CA LEU A 56 4.20 4.59 7.50
C LEU A 56 5.68 4.38 7.21
N LYS A 57 6.09 3.19 6.77
CA LYS A 57 7.47 2.93 6.31
C LYS A 57 7.81 3.72 5.05
N MET A 58 6.95 3.69 4.03
CA MET A 58 7.20 4.40 2.76
C MET A 58 7.19 5.93 2.88
N SER A 59 6.64 6.47 3.97
CA SER A 59 6.66 7.90 4.28
C SER A 59 7.78 8.30 5.26
N GLY A 60 8.62 7.35 5.69
CA GLY A 60 9.69 7.60 6.66
C GLY A 60 9.20 7.86 8.10
N LYS A 61 7.89 7.71 8.37
CA LYS A 61 7.29 7.86 9.72
C LYS A 61 7.62 6.67 10.62
N THR A 62 8.00 5.53 10.05
CA THR A 62 8.46 4.34 10.76
C THR A 62 9.74 3.84 10.13
N GLY A 63 10.78 3.67 10.95
CA GLY A 63 12.09 3.23 10.48
C GLY A 63 12.09 1.80 9.92
N TRP A 64 13.19 1.48 9.25
CA TRP A 64 13.45 0.16 8.67
C TRP A 64 14.30 -0.68 9.63
N SER A 65 13.79 -1.84 10.04
CA SER A 65 14.59 -2.82 10.77
C SER A 65 15.41 -3.68 9.81
N VAL A 66 16.44 -4.35 10.35
CA VAL A 66 17.21 -5.35 9.58
C VAL A 66 16.30 -6.48 9.07
N TYR A 67 15.28 -6.87 9.85
CA TYR A 67 14.29 -7.88 9.43
C TYR A 67 13.48 -7.41 8.22
N ASP A 68 13.06 -6.14 8.22
CA ASP A 68 12.34 -5.56 7.08
C ASP A 68 13.22 -5.53 5.83
N LEU A 69 14.49 -5.15 5.98
CA LEU A 69 15.46 -5.09 4.90
C LEU A 69 15.65 -6.46 4.23
N VAL A 70 15.79 -7.52 5.03
CA VAL A 70 15.93 -8.89 4.53
C VAL A 70 14.67 -9.37 3.82
N ASN A 71 13.47 -9.06 4.33
CA ASN A 71 12.23 -9.47 3.66
C ASN A 71 12.01 -8.70 2.35
N ALA A 72 12.27 -7.39 2.35
CA ALA A 72 12.16 -6.56 1.15
C ALA A 72 13.16 -7.02 0.08
N SER A 73 14.41 -7.32 0.44
CA SER A 73 15.43 -7.79 -0.50
C SER A 73 15.05 -9.13 -1.12
N ARG A 74 14.51 -10.07 -0.33
CA ARG A 74 14.00 -11.35 -0.82
C ARG A 74 12.83 -11.19 -1.78
N PHE A 75 11.87 -10.31 -1.47
CA PHE A 75 10.74 -10.03 -2.34
C PHE A 75 11.17 -9.40 -3.67
N LEU A 76 12.07 -8.40 -3.60
CA LEU A 76 12.59 -7.67 -4.75
C LEU A 76 13.70 -8.40 -5.50
N LYS A 77 14.18 -9.55 -4.99
CA LYS A 77 15.27 -10.34 -5.57
C LYS A 77 16.57 -9.54 -5.78
N VAL A 78 16.88 -8.68 -4.83
CA VAL A 78 18.11 -7.87 -4.77
C VAL A 78 18.89 -8.20 -3.50
N SER A 79 20.14 -7.74 -3.41
CA SER A 79 20.90 -7.86 -2.17
C SER A 79 20.51 -6.76 -1.16
N THR A 80 20.81 -6.96 0.13
CA THR A 80 20.58 -5.94 1.17
C THR A 80 21.45 -4.71 0.97
N GLU A 81 22.65 -4.88 0.42
CA GLU A 81 23.58 -3.81 0.08
C GLU A 81 22.99 -2.89 -0.99
N GLN A 82 22.30 -3.44 -1.99
CA GLN A 82 21.65 -2.64 -3.02
C GLN A 82 20.52 -1.77 -2.47
N LEU A 83 19.83 -2.20 -1.41
CA LEU A 83 18.81 -1.39 -0.75
C LEU A 83 19.43 -0.26 0.08
N LEU A 84 20.65 -0.44 0.59
CA LEU A 84 21.40 0.55 1.37
C LEU A 84 22.26 1.50 0.52
N ASP A 85 22.44 1.21 -0.76
CA ASP A 85 23.26 2.00 -1.67
C ASP A 85 22.52 3.26 -2.16
N ASP A 86 23.04 4.42 -1.78
CA ASP A 86 22.51 5.74 -2.13
C ASP A 86 23.04 6.25 -3.48
N SER A 87 23.83 5.46 -4.20
CA SER A 87 24.36 5.81 -5.52
C SER A 87 23.25 6.13 -6.53
N LEU A 88 22.10 5.43 -6.46
CA LEU A 88 20.96 5.73 -7.34
C LEU A 88 20.34 7.08 -7.01
N MET A 89 20.15 7.40 -5.72
CA MET A 89 19.62 8.70 -5.29
C MET A 89 20.51 9.84 -5.73
N ARG A 90 21.82 9.74 -5.48
CA ARG A 90 22.81 10.74 -5.89
C ARG A 90 22.80 10.96 -7.41
N ARG A 91 22.73 9.87 -8.19
CA ARG A 91 22.65 9.96 -9.67
C ARG A 91 21.38 10.65 -10.15
N MET A 92 20.28 10.53 -9.40
CA MET A 92 19.00 11.18 -9.70
C MET A 92 18.88 12.59 -9.11
N GLY A 93 19.90 13.07 -8.39
CA GLY A 93 19.89 14.39 -7.76
C GLY A 93 18.88 14.52 -6.60
N VAL A 94 18.46 13.40 -6.00
CA VAL A 94 17.58 13.41 -4.82
C VAL A 94 18.43 13.68 -3.60
N SER A 95 18.29 14.86 -3.01
CA SER A 95 18.98 15.27 -1.78
C SER A 95 18.22 14.78 -0.53
N ASP A 96 18.97 14.56 0.56
CA ASP A 96 18.47 14.02 1.84
C ASP A 96 17.30 14.83 2.45
N ASP A 97 17.15 16.09 2.05
CA ASP A 97 16.12 17.02 2.53
C ASP A 97 14.79 16.94 1.73
N ALA A 98 14.76 16.25 0.60
CA ALA A 98 13.67 16.33 -0.39
C ALA A 98 12.48 15.40 -0.11
N GLU A 99 12.63 14.38 0.75
CA GLU A 99 11.56 13.38 0.95
C GLU A 99 10.38 13.91 1.81
N ALA A 100 10.52 15.06 2.45
CA ALA A 100 9.42 15.74 3.15
C ALA A 100 8.37 16.34 2.18
N ASP A 101 8.73 16.66 0.94
CA ASP A 101 7.85 17.37 -0.01
C ASP A 101 7.16 16.45 -1.05
N MET A 102 7.56 15.18 -1.15
CA MET A 102 6.92 14.25 -2.10
C MET A 102 5.52 13.78 -1.65
N GLU A 103 5.09 14.05 -0.41
CA GLU A 103 3.73 13.75 0.07
C GLU A 103 2.65 14.70 -0.50
N LYS A 104 3.03 15.84 -1.11
CA LYS A 104 2.05 16.84 -1.58
C LYS A 104 1.56 16.63 -3.02
N SER A 105 2.28 15.83 -3.82
CA SER A 105 1.97 15.66 -5.25
C SER A 105 1.43 14.28 -5.64
N ALA A 106 1.40 13.31 -4.71
CA ALA A 106 0.70 12.04 -4.92
C ALA A 106 -0.73 12.12 -4.37
N VAL A 107 -1.64 12.60 -5.22
CA VAL A 107 -2.88 11.87 -5.59
C VAL A 107 -3.88 11.65 -4.44
N SER A 108 -5.02 12.33 -4.25
CA SER A 108 -6.03 12.92 -5.17
C SER A 108 -6.50 12.05 -6.34
N GLY A 109 -6.11 10.77 -6.38
CA GLY A 109 -6.63 9.80 -7.34
C GLY A 109 -7.09 8.56 -6.61
N GLY A 110 -8.35 8.58 -6.18
CA GLY A 110 -9.08 7.36 -5.85
C GLY A 110 -9.21 6.53 -7.12
N LEU A 111 -8.28 5.60 -7.33
CA LEU A 111 -8.42 4.55 -8.32
C LEU A 111 -9.30 3.46 -7.69
N SER A 112 -10.58 3.55 -8.03
CA SER A 112 -11.58 2.55 -7.73
C SER A 112 -11.38 1.39 -8.69
N ASP A 113 -10.86 0.27 -8.21
CA ASP A 113 -10.85 -0.98 -8.96
C ASP A 113 -11.97 -1.90 -8.45
N ASP A 114 -13.22 -1.51 -8.69
CA ASP A 114 -14.35 -2.44 -8.82
C ASP A 114 -14.58 -2.72 -10.31
N VAL A 115 -13.78 -3.60 -10.87
CA VAL A 115 -14.09 -4.22 -12.18
C VAL A 115 -14.98 -5.42 -11.92
N THR A 116 -16.26 -5.15 -11.71
CA THR A 116 -17.34 -6.13 -11.92
C THR A 116 -17.86 -5.94 -13.35
N PRO A 117 -17.78 -6.94 -14.26
CA PRO A 117 -18.26 -6.78 -15.62
C PRO A 117 -19.80 -6.73 -15.62
N ARG A 118 -20.36 -5.51 -15.65
CA ARG A 118 -21.79 -5.27 -15.81
C ARG A 118 -22.24 -5.69 -17.21
N ARG A 119 -22.74 -6.92 -17.29
CA ARG A 119 -23.52 -7.46 -18.40
C ARG A 119 -24.68 -6.50 -18.69
N SER A 120 -24.73 -6.01 -19.92
CA SER A 120 -25.72 -5.07 -20.43
C SER A 120 -27.15 -5.53 -20.15
N ALA A 121 -27.91 -4.74 -19.40
CA ALA A 121 -29.36 -4.88 -19.25
C ALA A 121 -30.03 -3.61 -19.79
N PRO A 122 -30.99 -3.71 -20.73
CA PRO A 122 -31.65 -2.54 -21.31
C PRO A 122 -32.71 -1.95 -20.37
N PRO A 123 -33.06 -0.65 -20.50
CA PRO A 123 -33.97 0.00 -19.59
C PRO A 123 -35.42 -0.33 -19.96
N ARG A 124 -36.24 -0.79 -19.01
CA ARG A 124 -37.71 -0.86 -19.19
C ARG A 124 -38.39 0.26 -18.42
N ARG A 125 -38.93 1.23 -19.19
CA ARG A 125 -39.91 2.23 -18.73
C ARG A 125 -41.33 1.64 -18.77
N HIS A 126 -42.02 1.86 -17.65
CA HIS A 126 -43.47 1.96 -17.35
C HIS A 126 -44.52 1.41 -18.33
N SER A 127 -45.49 0.62 -17.85
CA SER A 127 -46.85 1.04 -17.46
C SER A 127 -47.91 -0.09 -17.51
N LYS A 128 -48.80 -0.05 -16.50
CA LYS A 128 -50.18 -0.54 -16.33
C LYS A 128 -50.76 -1.58 -17.31
N THR A 129 -51.31 -2.67 -16.77
CA THR A 129 -52.68 -3.24 -17.00
C THR A 129 -52.79 -4.52 -16.15
N SER A 130 -53.61 -4.53 -15.09
CA SER A 130 -55.04 -4.92 -15.11
C SER A 130 -55.29 -6.29 -15.73
N THR A 131 -55.46 -7.32 -14.89
CA THR A 131 -56.22 -8.52 -15.25
C THR A 131 -56.94 -9.09 -14.03
N ARG A 132 -58.25 -9.25 -14.21
CA ARG A 132 -59.26 -9.86 -13.33
C ARG A 132 -58.92 -11.32 -12.98
N SER A 133 -59.39 -11.69 -11.79
CA SER A 133 -59.58 -13.02 -11.19
C SER A 133 -60.55 -13.93 -12.00
N PRO A 134 -61.05 -15.08 -11.48
CA PRO A 134 -60.55 -16.07 -10.48
C PRO A 134 -60.77 -17.52 -11.02
N THR A 135 -60.92 -18.53 -10.13
CA THR A 135 -61.53 -19.90 -10.32
C THR A 135 -60.46 -21.00 -10.42
N THR A 136 -60.46 -22.12 -9.70
CA THR A 136 -61.33 -22.73 -8.68
C THR A 136 -60.61 -23.97 -8.11
N THR A 137 -61.11 -24.46 -6.97
CA THR A 137 -61.00 -25.85 -6.46
C THR A 137 -59.66 -26.22 -5.81
N GLY A 138 -59.56 -26.65 -4.55
CA GLY A 138 -60.57 -27.06 -3.57
C GLY A 138 -60.21 -28.44 -2.99
N VAL A 139 -59.68 -28.46 -1.75
CA VAL A 139 -59.95 -29.49 -0.69
C VAL A 139 -59.21 -30.86 -0.88
N PRO A 140 -58.81 -31.61 0.19
CA PRO A 140 -58.08 -31.26 1.43
C PRO A 140 -57.12 -32.41 1.92
N ASP A 141 -56.73 -32.33 3.20
CA ASP A 141 -56.36 -33.41 4.13
C ASP A 141 -54.91 -33.96 4.15
N ALA A 142 -54.16 -33.49 5.15
CA ALA A 142 -53.20 -34.32 5.87
C ALA A 142 -53.56 -34.26 7.36
N ARG A 143 -54.20 -35.33 7.84
CA ARG A 143 -54.35 -35.64 9.25
C ARG A 143 -53.14 -36.43 9.75
N SER A 144 -52.85 -36.18 11.03
CA SER A 144 -52.26 -37.09 12.01
C SER A 144 -50.74 -37.14 12.14
N SER A 145 -50.33 -36.52 13.24
CA SER A 145 -49.30 -36.95 14.20
C SER A 145 -49.19 -38.46 14.36
N THR A 146 -47.94 -38.92 14.47
CA THR A 146 -47.42 -39.71 15.60
C THR A 146 -45.91 -39.54 15.64
#